data_AF-A0ABD0S236-F1
#
_entry.id   AF-A0ABD0S236-F1
#
_cell.length_a   1.000
_cell.length_b   1.000
_cell.length_c   1.000
_cell.angle_alpha   90.00
_cell.angle_beta   90.00
_cell.angle_gamma   90.00
#
_symmetry.space_group_name_H-M   'P 1'
#
loop_
_entity.id
_entity.type
_entity.pdbx_description
1 polymer ?
#
loop_
_entity_poly.entity_id
_entity_poly.type
_entity_poly.pdbx_seq_one_letter_code
_entity_poly.pdbx_strand_id
1 'polypeptide(L)' 'MSAACEAFEQHNLKQNEQFMDIMQVINCLTSIYDRLEQQHSSLVNVPLCVDMCLNWLLNVYDT' A
#
# COMPACT_ATOMS: atom_id res chain seq x y z
N MET A 1 -9.53 -2.62 12.82
CA MET A 1 -9.87 -2.61 11.39
C MET A 1 -8.84 -3.46 10.66
N SER A 2 -8.99 -3.73 9.36
CA SER A 2 -7.86 -4.32 8.61
C SER A 2 -6.75 -3.26 8.47
N ALA A 3 -5.48 -3.68 8.40
CA ALA A 3 -4.35 -2.78 8.20
C ALA A 3 -4.52 -1.87 6.97
N ALA A 4 -5.22 -2.36 5.95
CA ALA A 4 -5.58 -1.60 4.75
C ALA A 4 -6.53 -0.43 5.03
N CYS A 5 -7.62 -0.64 5.77
CA CYS A 5 -8.55 0.45 6.10
C CYS A 5 -7.86 1.56 6.90
N GLU A 6 -7.03 1.19 7.88
CA GLU A 6 -6.30 2.15 8.70
C GLU A 6 -5.28 2.94 7.88
N ALA A 7 -4.60 2.29 6.94
CA ALA A 7 -3.70 2.98 6.01
C ALA A 7 -4.46 3.95 5.08
N PHE A 8 -5.60 3.53 4.52
CA PHE A 8 -6.42 4.42 3.68
C PHE A 8 -6.91 5.65 4.45
N GLU A 9 -7.33 5.48 5.70
CA GLU A 9 -7.71 6.61 6.55
C GLU A 9 -6.51 7.53 6.83
N GLN A 10 -5.35 6.98 7.17
CA GLN A 10 -4.12 7.72 7.44
C GLN A 10 -3.66 8.55 6.23
N HIS A 11 -3.83 8.03 5.02
CA HIS A 11 -3.44 8.69 3.77
C HIS A 11 -4.58 9.50 3.12
N ASN A 12 -5.71 9.68 3.82
CA ASN A 12 -6.91 10.37 3.32
C ASN A 12 -7.48 9.81 2.00
N LEU A 13 -7.28 8.50 1.75
CA LEU A 13 -7.76 7.78 0.57
C LEU A 13 -9.22 7.36 0.75
N LYS A 14 -10.11 8.34 0.90
CA LYS A 14 -11.55 8.12 1.11
C LYS A 14 -12.40 8.45 -0.11
N GLN A 15 -11.81 9.14 -1.09
CA GLN A 15 -12.48 9.54 -2.32
C GLN A 15 -12.04 8.66 -3.48
N ASN A 16 -12.97 7.87 -4.03
CA ASN A 16 -12.67 6.91 -5.10
C ASN A 16 -12.35 7.56 -6.45
N GLU A 17 -12.72 8.83 -6.64
CA GLU A 17 -12.47 9.59 -7.88
C GLU A 17 -11.12 10.31 -7.87
N GLN A 18 -10.39 10.28 -6.75
CA GLN A 18 -9.10 10.94 -6.62
C GLN A 18 -8.01 10.08 -7.27
N PHE A 19 -7.31 10.65 -8.26
CA PHE A 19 -6.10 10.05 -8.79
C PHE A 19 -5.00 10.03 -7.72
N MET A 20 -4.32 8.88 -7.59
CA MET A 20 -3.15 8.74 -6.76
C MET A 20 -1.90 8.81 -7.63
N ASP A 21 -0.93 9.62 -7.22
CA ASP A 21 0.41 9.54 -7.79
C ASP A 21 1.19 8.32 -7.25
N ILE A 22 2.28 7.96 -7.93
CA ILE A 22 3.10 6.80 -7.57
C ILE A 22 3.62 6.92 -6.12
N MET A 23 3.96 8.12 -5.65
CA MET A 23 4.46 8.33 -4.30
C MET A 23 3.37 8.08 -3.24
N GLN A 24 2.13 8.49 -3.51
CA GLN A 24 0.98 8.23 -2.66
C GLN A 24 0.69 6.73 -2.57
N VAL A 25 0.76 6.01 -3.69
CA VAL A 25 0.61 4.54 -3.70
C VAL A 25 1.72 3.88 -2.89
N ILE A 26 2.99 4.26 -3.09
CA ILE A 26 4.14 3.74 -2.32
C ILE A 26 3.94 3.99 -0.82
N ASN A 27 3.58 5.20 -0.41
CA ASN A 27 3.40 5.55 1.01
C ASN A 27 2.26 4.75 1.64
N CYS A 28 1.17 4.55 0.90
CA CYS A 28 0.04 3.75 1.36
C CYS A 28 0.43 2.27 1.53
N LEU A 29 1.05 1.67 0.50
CA LEU A 29 1.52 0.27 0.56
C LEU A 29 2.54 0.08 1.68
N THR A 30 3.49 1.00 1.84
CA THR A 30 4.48 0.96 2.93
C THR A 30 3.79 0.92 4.29
N SER A 31 2.78 1.77 4.52
CA SER A 31 2.03 1.76 5.80
C SER A 31 1.25 0.46 6.04
N ILE A 32 0.75 -0.19 4.98
CA ILE A 32 0.08 -1.49 5.10
C ILE A 32 1.10 -2.58 5.44
N TYR A 33 2.21 -2.64 4.73
CA TYR A 33 3.22 -3.68 4.91
C TYR A 33 4.02 -3.51 6.19
N ASP A 34 4.30 -2.29 6.66
CA ASP A 34 4.90 -2.04 7.98
C ASP A 34 4.04 -2.63 9.11
N ARG A 35 2.72 -2.46 9.03
CA ARG A 35 1.79 -3.03 10.02
C ARG A 35 1.72 -4.55 9.94
N LEU A 36 1.78 -5.11 8.73
CA LEU A 36 1.81 -6.56 8.53
C LEU A 36 3.13 -7.17 9.02
N GLU A 37 4.26 -6.49 8.83
CA GLU A 37 5.57 -6.89 9.33
C GLU A 37 5.60 -6.92 10.87
N GLN A 38 4.98 -5.95 11.54
CA GLN A 38 4.81 -5.97 12.99
C GLN A 38 4.01 -7.18 13.51
N GLN A 39 3.04 -7.67 12.71
CA GLN A 39 2.25 -8.85 13.06
C GLN A 39 2.95 -10.17 12.69
N HIS A 40 3.75 -10.16 11.62
CA HIS A 40 4.36 -11.34 11.01
C HIS A 40 5.78 -11.06 10.51
N SER A 41 6.69 -10.74 11.43
CA SER A 41 8.03 -10.21 11.13
C SER A 41 8.95 -11.11 10.31
N SER A 42 8.68 -12.41 10.24
CA SER A 42 9.43 -13.36 9.42
C SER A 42 8.85 -13.60 8.03
N LEU A 43 7.63 -13.12 7.76
CA LEU A 43 6.90 -13.39 6.52
C LEU A 43 6.85 -12.19 5.58
N VAL A 44 7.04 -10.98 6.09
CA VAL A 44 6.86 -9.74 5.33
C VAL A 44 8.21 -9.03 5.17
N ASN A 45 8.64 -8.88 3.92
CA ASN A 45 9.76 -7.99 3.56
C ASN A 45 9.15 -6.73 2.95
N VAL A 46 9.10 -5.65 3.73
CA VAL A 46 8.37 -4.43 3.35
C VAL A 46 8.83 -3.87 1.99
N PRO A 47 10.13 -3.63 1.74
CA PRO A 47 10.59 -3.14 0.43
C PRO A 47 10.13 -4.01 -0.73
N LEU A 48 10.33 -5.33 -0.62
CA LEU A 48 9.98 -6.27 -1.69
C LEU A 48 8.47 -6.33 -1.95
N CYS A 49 7.68 -6.35 -0.89
CA CYS A 49 6.23 -6.39 -0.98
C CYS A 49 5.66 -5.11 -1.61
N VAL A 50 6.20 -3.95 -1.25
CA VAL A 50 5.83 -2.67 -1.87
C VAL A 50 6.16 -2.68 -3.36
N ASP A 51 7.37 -3.09 -3.75
CA ASP A 51 7.79 -3.12 -5.16
C ASP A 51 6.93 -4.07 -6.00
N MET A 52 6.67 -5.29 -5.52
CA MET A 52 5.84 -6.27 -6.24
C MET A 52 4.39 -5.80 -6.37
N CYS A 53 3.83 -5.23 -5.31
CA CYS A 53 2.44 -4.76 -5.31
C CYS A 53 2.28 -3.52 -6.19
N LEU A 54 3.22 -2.57 -6.14
CA LEU A 54 3.25 -1.41 -7.02
C LEU A 54 3.34 -1.85 -8.49
N ASN A 55 4.26 -2.75 -8.82
CA ASN A 55 4.40 -3.26 -10.19
C ASN A 55 3.10 -3.94 -10.69
N TRP A 56 2.41 -4.70 -9.83
CA TRP A 56 1.12 -5.27 -10.19
C TRP A 56 0.05 -4.20 -10.43
N LEU A 57 -0.06 -3.19 -9.56
CA LEU A 57 -1.03 -2.10 -9.71
C LEU A 57 -0.80 -1.31 -11.01
N LEU A 58 0.44 -0.96 -11.33
CA LEU A 58 0.78 -0.24 -12.56
C LEU A 58 0.42 -1.06 -13.81
N ASN A 59 0.72 -2.36 -13.81
CA ASN A 59 0.35 -3.25 -14.92
C ASN A 59 -1.17 -3.48 -15.08
N VAL A 60 -1.98 -3.15 -14.06
CA VAL A 60 -3.44 -3.32 -14.12
C VAL A 60 -4.16 -2.01 -14.46
N TYR A 61 -3.69 -0.89 -13.89
CA TYR A 61 -4.40 0.38 -13.92
C TYR A 61 -3.72 1.49 -14.74
N ASP A 62 -2.45 1.35 -15.08
CA ASP A 62 -1.63 2.38 -15.74
C ASP A 62 -1.04 1.91 -17.09
N THR A 63 -1.71 0.96 -17.76
CA THR A 63 -1.34 0.43 -19.09
C THR A 63 -2.22 1.02 -20.18
#